data_AF-A0A957TV63-F1
#
_entry.id   AF-A0A957TV63-F1
#
_cell.length_a   1.000
_cell.length_b   1.000
_cell.length_c   1.000
_cell.angle_alpha   90.00
_cell.angle_beta   90.00
_cell.angle_gamma   90.00
#
_symmetry.space_group_name_H-M   'P 1'
#
loop_
_entity.id
_entity.type
_entity.pdbx_description
1 polymer ?
#
loop_
_entity_poly.entity_id
_entity_poly.type
_entity_poly.pdbx_seq_one_letter_code
_entity_poly.pdbx_strand_id
1 'polypeptide(L)'
;HAAKHVVAPTAATTTNGSNGATAPSNGRVKVAITYCADCGYEPQTLGLTEALMKTFIHDIAGIELIPWQDGAFDVTVNGDLVHSMYRDGGFPEHETIITAVRERMA
;
A
#
# COMPACT_ATOMS: atom_id res chain seq x y z
N HIS A 1 -44.11 -31.63 -27.35
CA HIS A 1 -43.25 -30.44 -27.49
C HIS A 1 -41.81 -30.83 -27.23
N ALA A 2 -40.90 -30.24 -28.02
CA ALA A 2 -39.62 -30.78 -28.44
C ALA A 2 -38.51 -30.85 -27.38
N ALA A 3 -37.51 -31.69 -27.68
CA ALA A 3 -36.34 -32.03 -26.90
C ALA A 3 -35.26 -30.93 -26.83
N LYS A 4 -34.44 -31.05 -25.76
CA LYS A 4 -33.01 -30.70 -25.59
C LYS A 4 -32.51 -29.37 -26.16
N HIS A 5 -31.80 -28.59 -25.33
CA HIS A 5 -30.41 -28.18 -25.57
C HIS A 5 -29.69 -27.91 -24.23
N VAL A 6 -28.52 -28.52 -24.11
CA VAL A 6 -27.51 -28.40 -23.04
C VAL A 6 -26.63 -27.19 -23.32
N VAL A 7 -26.29 -26.39 -22.31
CA VAL A 7 -24.99 -25.70 -22.23
C VAL A 7 -24.58 -25.55 -20.76
N ALA A 8 -23.43 -26.14 -20.40
CA ALA A 8 -22.72 -25.89 -19.15
C ALA A 8 -21.85 -24.63 -19.29
N PRO A 9 -21.67 -23.80 -18.26
CA PRO A 9 -20.64 -22.78 -18.28
C PRO A 9 -19.28 -23.41 -17.92
N THR A 10 -18.38 -23.33 -18.89
CA THR A 10 -16.96 -23.64 -18.82
C THR A 10 -16.27 -22.85 -17.71
N ALA A 11 -15.40 -23.53 -16.95
CA ALA A 11 -14.45 -22.91 -16.04
C ALA A 11 -13.56 -21.90 -16.78
N ALA A 12 -13.61 -20.64 -16.37
CA ALA A 12 -12.61 -19.65 -16.72
C ALA A 12 -11.61 -19.56 -15.56
N THR A 13 -10.58 -20.40 -15.61
CA THR A 13 -9.33 -20.16 -14.89
C THR A 13 -8.65 -18.97 -15.55
N THR A 14 -8.84 -17.77 -14.99
CA THR A 14 -7.96 -16.64 -15.31
C THR A 14 -6.68 -16.82 -14.52
N THR A 15 -5.68 -17.39 -15.18
CA THR A 15 -4.28 -17.11 -14.88
C THR A 15 -4.05 -15.63 -15.15
N ASN A 16 -3.62 -14.85 -14.15
CA ASN A 16 -2.71 -13.76 -14.44
C ASN A 16 -1.74 -13.56 -13.28
N GLY A 17 -0.49 -13.92 -13.54
CA GLY A 17 0.61 -13.70 -12.64
C GLY A 17 0.94 -12.23 -12.57
N SER A 18 0.97 -11.72 -11.35
CA SER A 18 1.73 -10.54 -11.00
C SER A 18 2.59 -10.91 -9.79
N ASN A 19 3.58 -11.79 -10.00
CA ASN A 19 4.78 -11.71 -9.18
C ASN A 19 5.45 -10.40 -9.57
N GLY A 20 4.98 -9.29 -8.99
CA GLY A 20 5.61 -7.98 -9.06
C GLY A 20 6.88 -7.98 -8.23
N ALA A 21 7.84 -8.81 -8.61
CA ALA A 21 9.22 -8.63 -8.20
C ALA A 21 9.69 -7.34 -8.88
N THR A 22 9.58 -6.24 -8.14
CA THR A 22 10.06 -4.91 -8.52
C THR A 22 11.52 -5.02 -8.95
N ALA A 23 11.79 -4.72 -10.22
CA ALA A 23 13.15 -4.51 -10.71
C ALA A 23 13.85 -3.44 -9.85
N PRO A 24 15.17 -3.55 -9.60
CA PRO A 24 15.87 -2.59 -8.74
C PRO A 24 15.79 -1.19 -9.35
N SER A 25 14.96 -0.34 -8.75
CA SER A 25 14.77 1.04 -9.14
C SER A 25 15.79 1.90 -8.40
N ASN A 26 16.87 2.30 -9.09
CA ASN A 26 17.86 3.32 -8.70
C ASN A 26 17.54 4.04 -7.38
N GLY A 27 17.90 3.46 -6.22
CA GLY A 27 17.84 4.06 -4.88
C GLY A 27 16.53 4.74 -4.43
N ARG A 28 15.46 4.73 -5.23
CA ARG A 28 14.25 5.52 -4.99
C ARG A 28 13.13 4.64 -4.48
N VAL A 29 12.52 5.08 -3.39
CA VAL A 29 11.59 4.27 -2.59
C VAL A 29 10.15 4.66 -2.87
N LYS A 30 9.27 3.65 -2.97
CA LYS A 30 7.83 3.84 -3.03
C LYS A 30 7.23 3.62 -1.65
N VAL A 31 6.35 4.50 -1.23
CA VAL A 31 5.58 4.37 0.01
C VAL A 31 4.09 4.29 -0.33
N ALA A 32 3.35 3.40 0.32
CA ALA A 32 1.88 3.42 0.26
C ALA A 32 1.30 3.52 1.67
N ILE A 33 0.31 4.40 1.83
CA ILE A 33 -0.41 4.63 3.07
C ILE A 33 -1.87 4.25 2.83
N THR A 34 -2.28 3.11 3.38
CA THR A 34 -3.70 2.68 3.37
C THR A 34 -4.36 3.23 4.62
N TYR A 35 -5.43 4.01 4.46
CA TYR A 35 -6.03 4.73 5.58
C TYR A 35 -7.56 4.63 5.56
N CYS A 36 -8.17 4.56 6.74
CA CYS A 36 -9.61 4.62 6.89
C CYS A 36 -10.15 5.99 6.45
N ALA A 37 -10.91 6.02 5.35
CA ALA A 37 -11.35 7.26 4.70
C ALA A 37 -12.55 7.93 5.37
N ASP A 38 -13.24 7.23 6.27
CA ASP A 38 -14.39 7.70 7.02
C ASP A 38 -14.14 7.77 8.55
N CYS A 39 -12.93 7.46 8.99
CA CYS A 39 -12.52 7.54 10.41
C CYS A 39 -11.90 8.89 10.81
N GLY A 40 -11.74 9.83 9.88
CA GLY A 40 -11.05 11.10 10.14
C GLY A 40 -9.53 10.99 10.23
N TYR A 41 -8.92 9.99 9.56
CA TYR A 41 -7.48 9.72 9.60
C TYR A 41 -6.66 10.56 8.61
N GLU A 42 -7.31 11.38 7.78
CA GLU A 42 -6.67 12.25 6.78
C GLU A 42 -5.58 13.16 7.36
N PRO A 43 -5.74 13.80 8.55
CA PRO A 43 -4.68 14.62 9.12
C PRO A 43 -3.39 13.83 9.38
N GLN A 44 -3.51 12.58 9.83
CA GLN A 44 -2.34 11.72 10.09
C GLN A 44 -1.71 11.22 8.80
N THR A 45 -2.54 10.82 7.82
CA THR A 45 -2.08 10.42 6.49
C THR A 45 -1.31 11.55 5.80
N LEU A 46 -1.86 12.77 5.81
CA LEU A 46 -1.23 13.93 5.16
C LEU A 46 -0.01 14.43 5.93
N GLY A 47 -0.05 14.40 7.28
CA GLY A 47 1.10 14.76 8.11
C GLY A 47 2.32 13.86 7.84
N LEU A 48 2.10 12.55 7.76
CA LEU A 48 3.16 11.60 7.41
C LEU A 48 3.65 11.82 5.97
N THR A 49 2.73 12.04 5.01
CA THR A 49 3.07 12.32 3.62
C THR A 49 3.97 13.55 3.49
N GLU A 50 3.62 14.64 4.18
CA GLU A 50 4.41 15.87 4.18
C GLU A 50 5.81 15.65 4.76
N ALA A 51 5.92 14.89 5.86
CA ALA A 51 7.20 14.56 6.48
C ALA A 51 8.10 13.75 5.53
N LEU A 52 7.53 12.79 4.81
CA LEU A 52 8.25 11.98 3.83
C LEU A 52 8.73 12.82 2.64
N MET A 53 7.86 13.67 2.09
CA MET A 53 8.21 14.56 0.97
C MET A 53 9.34 15.53 1.32
N LYS A 54 9.31 16.10 2.53
CA LYS A 54 10.35 17.03 3.01
C LYS A 54 11.68 16.34 3.29
N THR A 55 11.64 15.10 3.78
CA THR A 55 12.84 14.35 4.14
C THR A 55 13.55 13.74 2.92
N PHE A 56 12.79 13.25 1.94
CA PHE A 56 13.30 12.44 0.83
C PHE A 56 13.02 13.06 -0.54
N ILE A 57 13.28 14.37 -0.68
CA ILE A 57 12.92 15.22 -1.84
C ILE A 57 13.28 14.59 -3.18
N HIS A 58 14.44 13.93 -3.28
CA HIS A 58 14.95 13.34 -4.52
C HIS A 58 14.89 11.81 -4.53
N ASP A 59 14.55 11.21 -3.39
CA ASP A 59 14.70 9.78 -3.14
C ASP A 59 13.36 9.04 -3.09
N ILE A 60 12.22 9.75 -3.07
CA ILE A 60 10.91 9.13 -3.20
C ILE A 60 10.56 8.94 -4.68
N ALA A 61 10.27 7.70 -5.06
CA ALA A 61 9.71 7.35 -6.36
C ALA A 61 8.21 7.68 -6.45
N GLY A 62 7.50 7.60 -5.32
CA GLY A 62 6.08 7.96 -5.22
C GLY A 62 5.52 7.64 -3.82
N ILE A 63 4.47 8.37 -3.46
CA ILE A 63 3.64 8.10 -2.28
C ILE A 63 2.22 7.83 -2.78
N GLU A 64 1.67 6.68 -2.45
CA GLU A 64 0.30 6.30 -2.77
C GLU A 64 -0.58 6.44 -1.53
N LEU A 65 -1.72 7.13 -1.66
CA LEU A 65 -2.72 7.24 -0.60
C LEU A 65 -3.91 6.37 -1.01
N ILE A 66 -4.20 5.34 -0.22
CA ILE A 66 -5.20 4.32 -0.54
C ILE A 66 -6.35 4.43 0.47
N PRO A 67 -7.50 4.99 0.06
CA PRO A 67 -8.71 4.99 0.89
C PRO A 67 -9.16 3.56 1.21
N TRP A 68 -9.49 3.31 2.48
CA TRP A 68 -9.97 2.04 3.00
C TRP A 68 -10.99 2.27 4.12
N GLN A 69 -11.38 1.20 4.81
CA GLN A 69 -12.39 1.19 5.87
C GLN A 69 -11.87 0.52 7.16
N ASP A 70 -12.75 0.38 8.17
CA ASP A 70 -12.53 -0.41 9.38
C ASP A 70 -11.36 0.02 10.28
N GLY A 71 -10.97 1.30 10.23
CA GLY A 71 -9.89 1.83 11.06
C GLY A 71 -8.49 1.47 10.57
N ALA A 72 -8.33 1.09 9.29
CA ALA A 72 -7.01 0.82 8.73
C ALA A 72 -6.08 2.05 8.80
N PHE A 73 -4.82 1.80 9.14
CA PHE A 73 -3.71 2.73 8.94
C PHE A 73 -2.46 1.88 8.74
N ASP A 74 -2.22 1.49 7.49
CA ASP A 74 -1.09 0.63 7.12
C ASP A 74 -0.11 1.42 6.27
N VAL A 75 1.17 1.30 6.61
CA VAL A 75 2.26 1.92 5.84
C VAL A 75 3.12 0.82 5.27
N THR A 76 3.31 0.84 3.96
CA THR A 76 4.23 -0.07 3.27
C THR A 76 5.34 0.72 2.59
N VAL A 77 6.52 0.12 2.53
CA VAL A 77 7.72 0.67 1.90
C VAL A 77 8.24 -0.36 0.90
N ASN A 78 8.23 -0.03 -0.39
CA ASN A 78 8.51 -0.96 -1.48
C ASN A 78 7.65 -2.26 -1.43
N GLY A 79 6.46 -2.19 -0.84
CA GLY A 79 5.56 -3.33 -0.64
C GLY A 79 5.73 -4.02 0.72
N ASP A 80 6.77 -3.72 1.49
CA ASP A 80 6.97 -4.30 2.82
C ASP A 80 6.18 -3.53 3.88
N LEU A 81 5.36 -4.23 4.67
CA LEU A 81 4.55 -3.63 5.73
C LEU A 81 5.42 -3.19 6.92
N VAL A 82 5.55 -1.87 7.10
CA VAL A 82 6.36 -1.27 8.18
C VAL A 82 5.51 -0.91 9.39
N HIS A 83 4.25 -0.52 9.20
CA HIS A 83 3.30 -0.24 10.28
C HIS A 83 1.91 -0.73 9.90
N SER A 84 1.14 -1.22 10.88
CA SER A 84 -0.29 -1.48 10.73
C SER A 84 -1.04 -1.14 12.02
N MET A 85 -2.16 -0.43 11.89
CA MET A 85 -3.08 -0.18 13.02
C MET A 85 -3.54 -1.49 13.66
N TYR A 86 -3.77 -2.54 12.86
CA TYR A 86 -4.25 -3.83 13.38
C TYR A 86 -3.17 -4.64 14.09
N ARG A 87 -1.90 -4.45 13.73
CA ARG A 87 -0.75 -5.17 14.30
C ARG A 87 -0.14 -4.44 15.49
N ASP A 88 0.13 -3.15 15.30
CA ASP A 88 0.95 -2.34 16.19
C ASP A 88 0.09 -1.45 17.10
N GLY A 89 -1.10 -1.09 16.64
CA GLY A 89 -1.98 -0.14 17.31
C GLY A 89 -1.49 1.30 17.22
N GLY A 90 -2.42 2.24 17.23
CA GLY A 90 -2.12 3.66 17.16
C GLY A 90 -1.50 4.12 15.84
N PHE A 91 -1.26 5.42 15.74
CA PHE A 91 -0.49 6.01 14.64
C PHE A 91 1.00 5.95 14.96
N PRO A 92 1.86 5.66 13.98
CA PRO A 92 3.29 5.70 14.18
C PRO A 92 3.77 7.13 14.29
N GLU A 93 4.82 7.37 15.07
CA GLU A 93 5.59 8.60 14.98
C GLU A 93 6.23 8.71 13.58
N HIS A 94 6.27 9.91 13.00
CA HIS A 94 6.81 10.11 11.65
C HIS A 94 8.26 9.64 11.52
N GLU A 95 9.08 9.85 12.56
CA GLU A 95 10.48 9.41 12.60
C GLU A 95 10.62 7.89 12.52
N THR A 96 9.67 7.13 13.06
CA THR A 96 9.66 5.67 12.95
C THR A 96 9.53 5.23 11.50
N ILE A 97 8.61 5.84 10.75
CA ILE A 97 8.42 5.54 9.33
C ILE A 97 9.60 6.04 8.49
N ILE A 98 10.13 7.23 8.77
CA ILE A 98 11.32 7.79 8.10
C ILE A 98 12.52 6.84 8.27
N THR A 99 12.74 6.32 9.47
CA THR A 99 13.81 5.35 9.74
C THR A 99 13.60 4.07 8.93
N ALA A 100 12.39 3.52 8.94
CA ALA A 100 12.07 2.32 8.18
C ALA A 100 12.25 2.51 6.65
N VAL A 101 11.99 3.71 6.13
CA VAL A 101 12.26 4.08 4.73
C VAL A 101 13.76 4.08 4.46
N ARG A 102 14.57 4.73 5.30
CA ARG A 102 16.04 4.79 5.15
C ARG A 102 16.68 3.40 5.10
N GLU A 103 16.23 2.50 5.96
CA GLU A 103 16.72 1.12 6.01
C GLU A 103 16.45 0.34 4.71
N ARG A 104 15.47 0.77 3.91
CA ARG A 104 15.01 0.10 2.68
C ARG A 104 15.45 0.80 1.39
N MET A 105 16.32 1.81 1.49
CA MET A 105 16.92 2.52 0.35
C MET A 105 18.19 1.84 -0.21
N ALA A 106 18.70 0.79 0.45
CA ALA A 106 19.98 0.14 0.15
C ALA A 106 19.95 -0.75 -1.12
#